data_AF-A0A929K7U8-F1
#
_entry.id   AF-A0A929K7U8-F1
#
_cell.length_a   1.000
_cell.length_b   1.000
_cell.length_c   1.000
_cell.angle_alpha   90.00
_cell.angle_beta   90.00
_cell.angle_gamma   90.00
#
_symmetry.space_group_name_H-M   'P 1'
#
loop_
_entity.id
_entity.type
_entity.pdbx_description
1 polymer ?
#
loop_
_entity_poly.entity_id
_entity_poly.type
_entity_poly.pdbx_seq_one_letter_code
_entity_poly.pdbx_strand_id
1 'polypeptide(L)'
;APCPYSDYCGGCTWQCIKYEKQLEYKHALVADLLNHIGKITDFPMHFPLASPPIFEYRNKMEFSFSDKRWLLPNERDEKKDNNRFALGLHVPGTFDKIIDIEGCLLQKEKGNEILREAKRYIRESGIPVYGLKTHHGFWRYLMLRHSYFFDEWMVNIITSEERDTPIQALAS
;
A
#
# COMPACT_ATOMS: atom_id res chain seq x y z
N ALA A 1 -3.23 -0.63 -15.88
CA ALA A 1 -4.41 -0.41 -15.01
C ALA A 1 -4.49 1.08 -14.69
N PRO A 2 -5.67 1.64 -14.41
CA PRO A 2 -5.85 3.09 -14.21
C PRO A 2 -5.36 3.59 -12.85
N CYS A 3 -4.48 2.86 -12.14
CA CYS A 3 -3.99 3.28 -10.83
C CYS A 3 -3.08 4.52 -11.00
N PRO A 4 -3.42 5.68 -10.41
CA PRO A 4 -2.60 6.89 -10.57
C PRO A 4 -1.25 6.79 -9.85
N TYR A 5 -1.07 5.79 -8.99
CA TYR A 5 0.12 5.61 -8.16
C TYR A 5 1.04 4.46 -8.61
N SER A 6 0.65 3.63 -9.58
CA SER A 6 1.36 2.36 -9.87
C SER A 6 2.84 2.53 -10.21
N ASP A 7 3.17 3.65 -10.85
CA ASP A 7 4.54 3.96 -11.28
C ASP A 7 5.45 4.37 -10.11
N TYR A 8 4.85 4.68 -8.95
CA TYR A 8 5.54 5.24 -7.79
C TYR A 8 5.37 4.41 -6.52
N CYS A 9 4.27 3.67 -6.33
CA CYS A 9 3.93 3.02 -5.05
C CYS A 9 4.61 1.66 -4.80
N GLY A 10 5.48 1.21 -5.72
CA GLY A 10 6.36 0.04 -5.56
C GLY A 10 5.71 -1.33 -5.46
N GLY A 11 4.42 -1.43 -5.16
CA GLY A 11 3.74 -2.71 -4.98
C GLY A 11 3.28 -3.38 -6.28
N CYS A 12 2.72 -2.62 -7.22
CA CYS A 12 2.01 -3.15 -8.39
C CYS A 12 2.80 -2.98 -9.69
N THR A 13 4.03 -3.47 -9.74
CA THR A 13 4.96 -3.21 -10.87
C THR A 13 4.46 -3.70 -12.24
N TRP A 14 3.59 -4.72 -12.27
CA TRP A 14 3.05 -5.29 -13.51
C TRP A 14 1.63 -4.83 -13.82
N GLN A 15 1.07 -3.87 -13.06
CA GLN A 15 -0.33 -3.46 -13.23
C GLN A 15 -0.61 -2.81 -14.61
N CYS A 16 0.42 -2.30 -15.29
CA CYS A 16 0.35 -1.76 -16.64
C CYS A 16 0.25 -2.85 -17.73
N ILE A 17 0.60 -4.10 -17.42
CA ILE A 17 0.60 -5.24 -18.34
C ILE A 17 -0.80 -5.89 -18.33
N LYS A 18 -1.30 -6.29 -19.51
CA LYS A 18 -2.55 -7.08 -19.61
C LYS A 18 -2.44 -8.37 -18.82
N TYR A 19 -3.50 -8.77 -18.13
CA TYR A 19 -3.44 -9.87 -17.17
C TYR A 19 -3.02 -11.20 -17.81
N GLU A 20 -3.49 -11.48 -19.03
CA GLU A 20 -3.12 -12.67 -19.80
C GLU A 20 -1.61 -12.71 -20.06
N LYS A 21 -1.02 -11.55 -20.40
CA LYS A 21 0.43 -11.40 -20.56
C LYS A 21 1.18 -11.54 -19.24
N GLN A 22 0.61 -11.12 -18.11
CA GLN A 22 1.20 -11.38 -16.80
C GLN A 22 1.30 -12.89 -16.53
N LEU A 23 0.30 -13.70 -16.92
CA LEU A 23 0.34 -15.15 -16.76
C LEU A 23 1.39 -15.79 -17.68
N GLU A 24 1.45 -15.37 -18.95
CA GLU A 24 2.49 -15.81 -19.89
C GLU A 24 3.90 -15.50 -19.38
N TYR A 25 4.12 -14.28 -18.88
CA TYR A 25 5.43 -13.87 -18.33
C TYR A 25 5.78 -14.63 -17.05
N LYS A 26 4.83 -14.88 -16.16
CA LYS A 26 5.07 -15.73 -14.98
C LYS A 26 5.43 -17.15 -15.37
N HIS A 27 4.74 -17.72 -16.36
CA HIS A 27 5.04 -19.05 -16.88
C HIS A 27 6.46 -19.10 -17.46
N ALA A 28 6.80 -18.17 -18.35
CA ALA A 28 8.12 -18.11 -18.96
C ALA A 28 9.24 -17.90 -17.91
N LEU A 29 9.01 -17.02 -16.92
CA LEU A 29 9.96 -16.77 -15.84
C LEU A 29 10.25 -18.03 -15.02
N VAL A 30 9.21 -18.75 -14.58
CA VAL A 30 9.40 -19.98 -13.80
C VAL A 30 10.09 -21.06 -14.65
N ALA A 31 9.74 -21.19 -15.93
CA ALA A 31 10.37 -22.14 -16.84
C ALA A 31 11.88 -21.86 -16.99
N ASP A 32 12.24 -20.60 -17.22
CA ASP A 32 13.61 -20.15 -17.37
C ASP A 32 14.41 -20.36 -16.08
N LEU A 33 13.84 -20.00 -14.92
CA LEU A 33 14.49 -20.22 -13.62
C LEU A 33 14.78 -21.71 -13.37
N LEU A 34 13.83 -22.60 -13.66
CA LEU A 34 14.01 -24.04 -13.46
C LEU A 34 15.05 -24.64 -14.42
N ASN A 35 15.02 -24.23 -15.69
CA ASN A 35 15.95 -24.73 -16.69
C ASN A 35 17.36 -24.13 -16.50
N HIS A 36 17.48 -22.80 -16.49
CA HIS A 36 18.76 -22.11 -16.51
C HIS A 36 19.49 -22.20 -15.17
N ILE A 37 18.80 -21.98 -14.05
CA ILE A 37 19.40 -22.01 -12.71
C ILE A 37 19.30 -23.42 -12.13
N GLY A 38 18.10 -23.99 -12.13
CA GLY A 38 17.83 -25.30 -11.53
C GLY A 38 18.41 -26.49 -12.31
N LYS A 39 18.74 -26.32 -13.61
CA LYS A 39 19.16 -27.40 -14.52
C LYS A 39 18.13 -28.54 -14.65
N ILE A 40 16.85 -28.23 -14.40
CA ILE A 40 15.74 -29.17 -14.55
C ILE A 40 15.10 -28.89 -15.91
N THR A 41 15.24 -29.82 -16.85
CA THR A 41 14.80 -29.63 -18.24
C THR A 41 13.65 -30.52 -18.65
N ASP A 42 13.42 -31.64 -17.95
CA ASP A 42 12.39 -32.61 -18.26
C ASP A 42 11.35 -32.65 -17.13
N PHE A 43 10.38 -31.73 -17.21
CA PHE A 43 9.25 -31.68 -16.28
C PHE A 43 7.99 -31.17 -16.98
N PRO A 44 6.80 -31.70 -16.63
CA PRO A 44 5.55 -31.16 -17.13
C PRO A 44 5.29 -29.79 -16.47
N MET A 45 5.25 -28.74 -17.29
CA MET A 45 4.92 -27.40 -16.82
C MET A 45 3.48 -27.05 -17.18
N HIS A 46 2.66 -26.81 -16.16
CA HIS A 46 1.29 -26.35 -16.34
C HIS A 46 1.24 -24.82 -16.41
N PHE A 47 0.27 -24.30 -17.18
CA PHE A 47 0.02 -22.87 -17.23
C PHE A 47 -0.46 -22.36 -15.85
N PRO A 48 -0.07 -21.14 -15.41
CA PRO A 48 -0.44 -20.63 -14.10
C PRO A 48 -1.96 -20.50 -13.95
N LEU A 49 -2.47 -20.89 -12.78
CA LEU A 49 -3.88 -20.67 -12.44
C LEU A 49 -4.14 -19.18 -12.27
N ALA A 50 -5.14 -18.67 -12.98
CA ALA A 50 -5.60 -17.29 -12.84
C ALA A 50 -6.24 -17.06 -11.47
N SER A 51 -6.00 -15.89 -10.88
CA SER A 51 -6.73 -15.42 -9.72
C SER A 51 -8.17 -15.11 -10.12
N PRO A 52 -9.19 -15.56 -9.37
CA PRO A 52 -10.57 -15.24 -9.72
C PRO A 52 -10.86 -13.72 -9.66
N PRO A 53 -10.44 -12.98 -8.62
CA PRO A 53 -10.36 -11.51 -8.67
C PRO A 53 -8.93 -11.02 -8.96
N ILE A 54 -8.81 -10.04 -9.86
CA ILE A 54 -7.52 -9.37 -10.19
C ILE A 54 -7.40 -7.96 -9.57
N PHE A 55 -8.49 -7.45 -9.01
CA PHE A 55 -8.60 -6.25 -8.17
C PHE A 55 -9.33 -6.59 -6.89
N GLU A 56 -9.23 -5.74 -5.86
CA GLU A 56 -9.94 -5.91 -4.58
C GLU A 56 -9.68 -7.25 -3.86
N TYR A 57 -8.64 -7.99 -4.25
CA TYR A 57 -8.34 -9.32 -3.71
C TYR A 57 -7.55 -9.27 -2.40
N ARG A 58 -6.92 -8.14 -2.09
CA ARG A 58 -5.98 -8.01 -0.99
C ARG A 58 -6.73 -7.78 0.32
N ASN A 59 -6.65 -8.78 1.19
CA ASN A 59 -7.33 -8.80 2.48
C ASN A 59 -6.55 -8.13 3.62
N LYS A 60 -5.29 -7.74 3.40
CA LYS A 60 -4.46 -6.99 4.36
C LYS A 60 -3.67 -5.91 3.65
N MET A 61 -3.85 -4.67 4.11
CA MET A 61 -3.08 -3.50 3.70
C MET A 61 -2.40 -2.88 4.91
N GLU A 62 -1.20 -2.35 4.69
CA GLU A 62 -0.44 -1.61 5.70
C GLU A 62 0.02 -0.31 5.06
N PHE A 63 -0.33 0.80 5.70
CA PHE A 63 -0.02 2.16 5.27
C PHE A 63 0.87 2.81 6.31
N SER A 64 1.86 3.55 5.85
CA SER A 64 2.79 4.27 6.70
C SER A 64 2.37 5.74 6.78
N PHE A 65 2.43 6.30 7.98
CA PHE A 65 2.44 7.74 8.18
C PHE A 65 3.86 8.28 7.96
N SER A 66 3.98 9.51 7.47
CA SER A 66 5.28 10.18 7.35
C SER A 66 5.14 11.69 7.30
N ASP A 67 6.16 12.38 7.84
CA ASP A 67 6.41 13.81 7.69
C ASP A 67 7.24 14.15 6.44
N LYS A 68 7.34 13.19 5.50
CA LYS A 68 8.03 13.33 4.22
C LYS A 68 7.18 12.80 3.08
N ARG A 69 6.13 13.55 2.77
CA ARG A 69 5.33 13.33 1.57
C ARG A 69 6.20 13.36 0.31
N TRP A 70 6.04 12.35 -0.52
CA TRP A 70 6.49 12.34 -1.91
C TRP A 70 5.50 13.13 -2.76
N LEU A 71 5.98 14.13 -3.49
CA LEU A 71 5.16 14.89 -4.42
C LEU A 71 5.14 14.18 -5.78
N LEU A 72 3.95 13.85 -6.26
CA LEU A 72 3.76 13.32 -7.60
C LEU A 72 4.11 14.40 -8.64
N PRO A 73 4.43 14.03 -9.90
CA PRO A 73 4.84 15.02 -10.91
C PRO A 73 3.83 16.15 -11.14
N ASN A 74 2.54 15.86 -11.04
CA ASN A 74 1.44 16.82 -11.15
C ASN A 74 1.29 17.75 -9.93
N GLU A 75 1.93 17.44 -8.80
CA GLU A 75 1.88 18.21 -7.55
C GLU A 75 3.14 19.06 -7.33
N ARG A 76 4.10 19.01 -8.27
CA ARG A 76 5.42 19.66 -8.08
C ARG A 76 5.34 21.18 -7.99
N ASP A 77 4.32 21.79 -8.59
CA ASP A 77 4.07 23.23 -8.53
C ASP A 77 3.41 23.65 -7.19
N GLU A 78 2.86 22.69 -6.44
CA GLU A 78 2.24 22.88 -5.12
C GLU A 78 3.27 22.92 -3.98
N LYS A 79 4.57 23.01 -4.28
CA LYS A 79 5.67 23.21 -3.29
C LYS A 79 5.45 24.39 -2.32
N LYS A 80 4.45 25.23 -2.56
CA LYS A 80 4.05 26.34 -1.68
C LYS A 80 3.31 25.88 -0.43
N ASP A 81 2.62 24.74 -0.48
CA ASP A 81 1.90 24.23 0.67
C ASP A 81 2.86 23.39 1.51
N ASN A 82 3.22 23.86 2.70
CA ASN A 82 4.20 23.23 3.60
C ASN A 82 3.69 21.88 4.18
N ASN A 83 2.67 21.29 3.56
CA ASN A 83 2.03 20.06 3.98
C ASN A 83 2.92 18.84 3.70
N ARG A 84 3.64 18.47 4.74
CA ARG A 84 4.57 17.33 4.74
C ARG A 84 3.94 16.01 5.15
N PHE A 85 2.70 16.04 5.64
CA PHE A 85 1.96 14.86 6.06
C PHE A 85 1.67 13.95 4.86
N ALA A 86 1.87 12.65 5.05
CA ALA A 86 1.40 11.61 4.15
C ALA A 86 0.87 10.41 4.93
N LEU A 87 -0.17 9.77 4.40
CA LEU A 87 -0.59 8.42 4.78
C LEU A 87 -0.72 7.58 3.52
N GLY A 88 0.13 6.57 3.38
CA GLY A 88 0.11 5.74 2.19
C GLY A 88 1.26 4.76 2.08
N LEU A 89 1.87 4.68 0.90
CA LEU A 89 2.82 3.62 0.54
C LEU A 89 4.22 4.20 0.24
N HIS A 90 5.24 3.36 0.47
CA HIS A 90 6.63 3.72 0.23
C HIS A 90 6.96 3.87 -1.26
N VAL A 91 7.80 4.85 -1.57
CA VAL A 91 8.40 5.00 -2.91
C VAL A 91 9.60 4.05 -3.04
N PRO A 92 9.71 3.25 -4.11
CA PRO A 92 10.88 2.41 -4.38
C PRO A 92 12.20 3.17 -4.24
N GLY A 93 13.18 2.52 -3.62
CA GLY A 93 14.52 3.10 -3.41
C GLY A 93 14.60 4.09 -2.25
N THR A 94 13.50 4.41 -1.55
CA THR A 94 13.54 5.26 -0.36
C THR A 94 12.64 4.69 0.75
N PHE A 95 13.19 4.58 1.96
CA PHE A 95 12.40 4.10 3.09
C PHE A 95 11.63 5.22 3.79
N ASP A 96 12.04 6.49 3.69
CA ASP A 96 11.44 7.57 4.48
C ASP A 96 10.38 8.40 3.73
N LYS A 97 10.27 8.25 2.40
CA LYS A 97 9.31 8.99 1.59
C LYS A 97 8.06 8.17 1.30
N ILE A 98 6.91 8.76 1.61
CA ILE A 98 5.60 8.12 1.46
C ILE A 98 4.78 8.90 0.44
N ILE A 99 4.13 8.20 -0.48
CA ILE A 99 3.11 8.78 -1.36
C ILE A 99 1.82 8.84 -0.57
N ASP A 100 1.24 10.04 -0.47
CA ASP A 100 -0.10 10.20 0.08
C ASP A 100 -1.12 9.68 -0.95
N ILE A 101 -1.90 8.65 -0.59
CA ILE A 101 -2.82 7.98 -1.53
C ILE A 101 -4.26 8.07 -1.05
N GLU A 102 -5.21 8.19 -1.97
CA GLU A 102 -6.65 8.22 -1.66
C GLU A 102 -7.28 6.82 -1.63
N GLY A 103 -6.56 5.82 -2.15
CA GLY A 103 -7.01 4.44 -2.18
C GLY A 103 -6.04 3.52 -2.93
N CYS A 104 -6.32 2.22 -2.83
CA CYS A 104 -5.59 1.17 -3.54
C CYS A 104 -6.59 0.25 -4.24
N LEU A 105 -6.43 0.05 -5.55
CA LEU A 105 -7.31 -0.83 -6.35
C LEU A 105 -7.25 -2.31 -5.95
N LEU A 106 -6.29 -2.69 -5.10
CA LEU A 106 -6.15 -4.07 -4.63
C LEU A 106 -6.94 -4.35 -3.37
N GLN A 107 -7.42 -3.34 -2.64
CA GLN A 107 -8.33 -3.51 -1.50
C GLN A 107 -9.76 -3.11 -1.90
N LYS A 108 -10.76 -3.65 -1.21
CA LYS A 108 -12.16 -3.24 -1.37
C LYS A 108 -12.34 -1.74 -1.09
N GLU A 109 -13.35 -1.12 -1.71
CA GLU A 109 -13.63 0.31 -1.50
C GLU A 109 -13.90 0.67 -0.03
N LYS A 110 -14.51 -0.23 0.75
CA LYS A 110 -14.69 -0.01 2.19
C LYS A 110 -13.36 0.23 2.94
N GLY A 111 -12.28 -0.42 2.50
CA GLY A 111 -10.94 -0.17 3.03
C GLY A 111 -10.39 1.20 2.63
N ASN A 112 -10.69 1.66 1.40
CA ASN A 112 -10.34 3.02 0.96
C ASN A 112 -11.11 4.09 1.74
N GLU A 113 -12.39 3.84 2.07
CA GLU A 113 -13.17 4.72 2.95
C GLU A 113 -12.52 4.82 4.33
N ILE A 114 -12.21 3.69 4.97
CA ILE A 114 -11.55 3.67 6.30
C ILE A 114 -10.20 4.41 6.25
N LEU A 115 -9.42 4.20 5.18
CA LEU A 115 -8.17 4.92 4.96
C LEU A 115 -8.35 6.44 4.93
N ARG A 116 -9.33 6.94 4.16
CA ARG A 116 -9.61 8.38 4.06
C ARG A 116 -10.10 8.96 5.38
N GLU A 117 -10.96 8.23 6.10
CA GLU A 117 -11.45 8.67 7.42
C GLU A 117 -10.33 8.73 8.47
N ALA A 118 -9.50 7.68 8.56
CA ALA A 118 -8.33 7.69 9.44
C ALA A 118 -7.37 8.85 9.09
N LYS A 119 -7.15 9.10 7.79
CA LYS A 119 -6.34 10.23 7.31
C LYS A 119 -6.89 11.57 7.80
N ARG A 120 -8.20 11.80 7.63
CA ARG A 120 -8.90 13.03 8.05
C ARG A 120 -8.75 13.24 9.55
N TYR A 121 -9.15 12.25 10.35
CA TYR A 121 -9.09 12.34 11.81
C TYR A 121 -7.67 12.65 12.31
N ILE A 122 -6.67 11.91 11.82
CA ILE A 122 -5.29 12.06 12.29
C ILE A 122 -4.72 13.43 11.91
N ARG A 123 -5.04 13.93 10.71
CA ARG A 123 -4.64 15.27 10.29
C ARG A 123 -5.27 16.35 11.17
N GLU A 124 -6.52 16.18 11.58
CA GLU A 124 -7.25 17.11 12.46
C GLU A 124 -6.84 17.01 13.93
N SER A 125 -6.26 15.87 14.35
CA SER A 125 -5.85 15.63 15.75
C SER A 125 -4.79 16.61 16.29
N GLY A 126 -4.04 17.28 15.40
CA GLY A 126 -2.90 18.14 15.76
C GLY A 126 -1.67 17.38 16.30
N ILE A 127 -1.73 16.05 16.39
CA ILE A 127 -0.63 15.22 16.86
C ILE A 127 0.30 14.89 15.67
N PRO A 128 1.63 15.10 15.80
CA PRO A 128 2.55 14.87 14.69
C PRO A 128 2.63 13.39 14.30
N VAL A 129 2.68 13.13 13.00
CA VAL A 129 3.02 11.81 12.45
C VAL A 129 4.47 11.46 12.73
N TYR A 130 4.76 10.16 12.78
CA TYR A 130 6.08 9.66 13.04
C TYR A 130 7.04 9.91 11.86
N GLY A 131 8.13 10.61 12.10
CA GLY A 131 9.20 10.83 11.15
C GLY A 131 10.16 9.65 11.11
N LEU A 132 10.20 8.93 9.99
CA LEU A 132 10.99 7.70 9.83
C LEU A 132 12.52 7.90 9.94
N LYS A 133 13.02 9.13 9.77
CA LYS A 133 14.44 9.47 9.99
C LYS A 133 14.73 10.07 11.37
N THR A 134 13.78 10.86 11.89
CA THR A 134 13.97 11.60 13.14
C THR A 134 13.58 10.76 14.35
N HIS A 135 12.79 9.71 14.15
CA HIS A 135 12.19 8.89 15.20
C HIS A 135 11.31 9.68 16.19
N HIS A 136 10.77 10.81 15.74
CA HIS A 136 9.88 11.67 16.52
C HIS A 136 8.46 11.65 15.93
N GLY A 137 7.46 11.90 16.78
CA GLY A 137 6.04 11.85 16.40
C GLY A 137 5.33 10.62 16.96
N PHE A 138 4.04 10.50 16.66
CA PHE A 138 3.15 9.54 17.32
C PHE A 138 2.59 8.48 16.37
N TRP A 139 1.89 8.90 15.31
CA TRP A 139 1.23 7.99 14.37
C TRP A 139 2.25 7.31 13.45
N ARG A 140 2.33 5.97 13.45
CA ARG A 140 3.33 5.21 12.67
C ARG A 140 2.73 4.47 11.50
N TYR A 141 1.74 3.62 11.75
CA TYR A 141 1.12 2.81 10.71
C TYR A 141 -0.39 2.68 10.90
N LEU A 142 -1.10 2.55 9.79
CA LEU A 142 -2.50 2.11 9.70
C LEU A 142 -2.51 0.75 9.00
N MET A 143 -2.94 -0.30 9.69
CA MET A 143 -3.12 -1.62 9.11
C MET A 143 -4.61 -1.94 9.03
N LEU A 144 -5.06 -2.29 7.83
CA LEU A 144 -6.43 -2.69 7.55
C LEU A 144 -6.44 -4.16 7.17
N ARG A 145 -7.31 -4.94 7.81
CA ARG A 145 -7.54 -6.33 7.47
C ARG A 145 -9.03 -6.59 7.27
N HIS A 146 -9.37 -7.21 6.15
CA HIS A 146 -10.72 -7.62 5.80
C HIS A 146 -10.83 -9.15 5.84
N SER A 147 -11.86 -9.66 6.48
CA SER A 147 -12.21 -11.08 6.39
C SER A 147 -13.18 -11.29 5.23
N TYR A 148 -12.76 -12.01 4.19
CA TYR A 148 -13.66 -12.32 3.06
C TYR A 148 -14.87 -13.15 3.49
N PHE A 149 -14.70 -14.09 4.41
CA PHE A 149 -15.76 -15.00 4.83
C PHE A 149 -16.80 -14.36 5.75
N PHE A 150 -16.35 -13.49 6.67
CA PHE A 150 -17.23 -12.85 7.66
C PHE A 150 -17.68 -11.45 7.23
N ASP A 151 -17.08 -10.89 6.18
CA ASP A 151 -17.23 -9.50 5.73
C ASP A 151 -16.94 -8.45 6.82
N GLU A 152 -16.05 -8.78 7.75
CA GLU A 152 -15.65 -7.93 8.87
C GLU A 152 -14.32 -7.23 8.62
N TRP A 153 -14.15 -6.05 9.24
CA TRP A 153 -12.93 -5.25 9.18
C TRP A 153 -12.26 -5.15 10.54
N MET A 154 -10.94 -5.31 10.54
CA MET A 154 -10.06 -4.98 11.63
C MET A 154 -9.21 -3.77 11.23
N VAL A 155 -9.22 -2.76 12.08
CA VAL A 155 -8.41 -1.55 11.95
C VAL A 155 -7.40 -1.55 13.09
N ASN A 156 -6.11 -1.45 12.75
CA ASN A 156 -5.05 -1.35 13.73
C ASN A 156 -4.25 -0.06 13.50
N ILE A 157 -4.16 0.75 14.53
CA ILE A 157 -3.38 1.98 14.56
C ILE A 157 -2.16 1.74 15.41
N ILE A 158 -0.99 1.84 14.79
CA ILE A 158 0.30 1.61 15.44
C ILE A 158 0.91 2.97 15.75
N THR A 159 1.23 3.18 17.02
CA THR A 159 1.80 4.41 17.55
C THR A 159 3.22 4.19 18.07
N SER A 160 3.96 5.27 18.33
CA SER A 160 5.32 5.21 18.91
C SER A 160 5.32 4.97 20.42
N GLU A 161 4.22 5.31 21.10
CA GLU A 161 4.02 5.20 22.53
C GLU A 161 2.53 5.00 22.86
N GLU A 162 2.24 4.62 24.10
CA GLU A 162 0.90 4.41 24.60
C GLU A 162 0.24 5.74 25.00
N ARG A 163 -0.88 6.08 24.36
CA ARG A 163 -1.75 7.22 24.71
C ARG A 163 -3.20 6.88 24.36
N ASP A 164 -4.06 6.74 25.34
CA ASP A 164 -5.43 6.24 25.12
C ASP A 164 -6.39 7.27 24.51
N THR A 165 -6.27 8.54 24.89
CA THR A 165 -7.26 9.57 24.52
C THR A 165 -7.43 9.78 23.01
N PRO A 166 -6.37 9.86 22.18
CA PRO A 166 -6.52 10.01 20.73
C PRO A 166 -6.97 8.71 20.04
N ILE A 167 -6.75 7.55 20.65
CA ILE A 167 -7.11 6.25 20.05
C ILE A 167 -8.59 5.96 20.27
N GLN A 168 -9.11 6.23 21.49
CA GLN A 168 -10.52 6.02 21.81
C GLN A 168 -11.45 6.89 20.97
N ALA A 169 -11.08 8.14 20.71
CA ALA A 169 -11.88 9.06 19.89
C ALA A 169 -11.87 8.71 18.38
N LEU A 170 -10.93 7.89 17.91
CA LEU A 170 -10.94 7.35 16.54
C LEU A 170 -11.81 6.09 16.43
N ALA A 171 -12.00 5.37 17.53
CA ALA A 171 -12.79 4.13 17.58
C ALA A 171 -14.30 4.37 17.78
N SER A 172 -14.70 5.57 18.18
CA SER A 172 -16.07 6.03 18.39
C SER A 172 -16.68 6.67 17.15
#